data_AF-A0A7V9F953-F1
#
_entry.id   AF-A0A7V9F953-F1
#
_cell.length_a   1.000
_cell.length_b   1.000
_cell.length_c   1.000
_cell.angle_alpha   90.00
_cell.angle_beta   90.00
_cell.angle_gamma   90.00
#
_symmetry.space_group_name_H-M   'P 1'
#
loop_
_entity.id
_entity.type
_entity.pdbx_description
1 polymer ?
#
loop_
_entity_poly.entity_id
_entity_poly.type
_entity_poly.pdbx_seq_one_letter_code
_entity_poly.pdbx_strand_id
1 'polypeptide(L)'
;MLGRFQHGGPRRYPRRTFVRNTVLGSVALVLAQLGGGFLAFFWPLKTGAFGTEIIVPGSAIPEVGGEPYRDQAGKFFLINNEDGLLALYWKCPHLGCTVPWNEGSGEFQCPCHGSVYDRQGVLV
;
A
#
# COMPACT_ATOMS: atom_id res chain seq x y z
N MET A 1 32.03 -62.91 -22.83
CA MET A 1 31.93 -61.93 -23.94
C MET A 1 30.75 -62.39 -24.79
N LEU A 2 29.61 -61.73 -24.81
CA LEU A 2 29.36 -60.58 -25.67
C LEU A 2 28.18 -59.77 -25.10
N GLY A 3 28.49 -58.57 -24.64
CA GLY A 3 27.51 -57.57 -24.21
C GLY A 3 26.73 -57.06 -25.40
N ARG A 4 25.39 -57.11 -25.30
CA ARG A 4 24.50 -56.49 -26.27
C ARG A 4 24.42 -55.00 -25.97
N PHE A 5 25.34 -54.23 -26.56
CA PHE A 5 25.26 -52.78 -26.61
C PHE A 5 24.00 -52.39 -27.41
N GLN A 6 22.96 -51.94 -26.70
CA GLN A 6 21.81 -51.31 -27.34
C GLN A 6 22.19 -49.85 -27.63
N HIS A 7 22.49 -49.56 -28.89
CA HIS A 7 22.71 -48.19 -29.34
C HIS A 7 21.43 -47.36 -29.17
N GLY A 8 21.52 -46.28 -28.39
CA GLY A 8 20.44 -45.31 -28.20
C GLY A 8 20.14 -44.55 -29.48
N GLY A 9 19.23 -45.09 -30.30
CA GLY A 9 18.63 -44.35 -31.40
C GLY A 9 17.85 -43.12 -30.89
N PRO A 10 17.69 -42.07 -31.71
CA PRO A 10 16.97 -40.86 -31.29
C PRO A 10 15.56 -41.24 -30.82
N ARG A 11 15.19 -40.83 -29.59
CA ARG A 11 13.86 -41.11 -29.02
C ARG A 11 12.80 -40.54 -29.95
N ARG A 12 12.12 -41.39 -30.72
CA ARG A 12 10.98 -41.00 -31.55
C ARG A 12 9.78 -40.75 -30.64
N TYR A 13 9.45 -39.48 -30.41
CA TYR A 13 8.24 -39.12 -29.69
C TYR A 13 7.01 -39.58 -30.50
N PRO A 14 6.09 -40.35 -29.90
CA PRO A 14 4.85 -40.71 -30.57
C PRO A 14 4.08 -39.44 -30.93
N ARG A 15 3.57 -39.34 -32.17
CA ARG A 15 2.79 -38.18 -32.63
C ARG A 15 1.65 -37.82 -31.67
N ARG A 16 0.96 -38.84 -31.13
CA ARG A 16 -0.08 -38.70 -30.10
C ARG A 16 0.41 -38.03 -28.82
N THR A 17 1.63 -38.31 -28.39
CA THR A 17 2.23 -37.74 -27.16
C THR A 17 2.64 -36.29 -27.41
N PHE A 18 3.20 -36.00 -28.59
CA PHE A 18 3.49 -34.64 -29.00
C PHE A 18 2.22 -33.79 -29.01
N VAL A 19 1.18 -34.18 -29.76
CA VAL A 19 -0.08 -33.42 -29.85
C VAL A 19 -0.74 -33.26 -28.48
N ARG A 20 -0.82 -34.33 -27.67
CA ARG A 20 -1.38 -34.25 -26.31
C ARG A 20 -0.66 -33.22 -25.45
N ASN A 21 0.67 -33.26 -25.42
CA ASN A 21 1.44 -32.36 -24.58
C ASN A 21 1.35 -30.91 -25.09
N THR A 22 1.31 -30.70 -26.41
CA THR A 22 1.10 -29.37 -26.99
C THR A 22 -0.27 -28.79 -26.60
N VAL A 23 -1.34 -29.58 -26.69
CA VAL A 23 -2.69 -29.14 -26.30
C VAL A 23 -2.78 -28.86 -24.80
N LEU A 24 -2.22 -29.74 -23.96
CA LEU A 24 -2.20 -29.49 -22.51
C LEU A 24 -1.37 -28.25 -22.15
N GLY A 25 -0.24 -28.04 -22.83
CA GLY A 25 0.57 -26.84 -22.67
C GLY A 25 -0.18 -25.56 -23.06
N SER A 26 -0.89 -25.57 -24.20
CA SER A 26 -1.67 -24.40 -24.63
C SER A 26 -2.82 -24.09 -23.68
N VAL A 27 -3.54 -25.12 -23.21
CA VAL A 27 -4.60 -24.93 -22.20
C VAL A 27 -4.03 -24.36 -20.90
N ALA A 28 -2.90 -24.89 -20.43
CA ALA A 28 -2.25 -24.38 -19.22
C ALA A 28 -1.81 -22.91 -19.37
N LEU A 29 -1.28 -22.52 -20.53
CA LEU A 29 -0.90 -21.13 -20.81
C LEU A 29 -2.11 -20.19 -20.79
N VAL A 30 -3.22 -20.57 -21.42
CA VAL A 30 -4.46 -19.77 -21.42
C VAL A 30 -5.01 -19.63 -19.99
N LEU A 31 -5.05 -20.72 -19.23
CA LEU A 31 -5.50 -20.68 -17.84
C LEU A 31 -4.59 -19.81 -16.97
N ALA A 32 -3.27 -19.86 -17.19
CA ALA A 32 -2.31 -19.01 -16.48
C ALA A 32 -2.50 -17.53 -16.82
N GLN A 33 -2.79 -17.19 -18.07
CA GLN A 33 -3.08 -15.80 -18.47
C GLN A 33 -4.38 -15.28 -17.86
N LEU A 34 -5.45 -16.09 -17.91
CA LEU A 34 -6.73 -15.72 -17.29
C LEU A 34 -6.61 -15.59 -15.77
N GLY A 35 -5.96 -16.56 -15.11
CA GLY A 35 -5.70 -16.51 -13.67
C GLY A 35 -4.81 -15.34 -13.28
N GLY A 36 -3.74 -15.10 -14.03
CA GLY A 36 -2.84 -13.96 -13.82
C GLY A 36 -3.56 -12.63 -13.98
N GLY A 37 -4.38 -12.47 -15.02
CA GLY A 37 -5.19 -11.27 -15.23
C GLY A 37 -6.23 -11.06 -14.12
N PHE A 38 -6.90 -12.13 -13.67
CA PHE A 38 -7.84 -12.08 -12.55
C PHE A 38 -7.17 -11.66 -11.25
N LEU A 39 -5.99 -12.20 -10.94
CA LEU A 39 -5.24 -11.79 -9.75
C LEU A 39 -4.72 -10.35 -9.87
N ALA A 40 -4.24 -9.97 -11.06
CA ALA A 40 -3.77 -8.62 -11.33
C ALA A 40 -4.89 -7.57 -11.24
N PHE A 41 -6.14 -7.95 -11.56
CA PHE A 41 -7.30 -7.07 -11.39
C PHE A 41 -7.49 -6.64 -9.92
N PHE A 42 -7.22 -7.52 -8.96
CA PHE A 42 -7.27 -7.18 -7.53
C PHE A 42 -5.97 -6.54 -7.01
N TRP A 43 -4.91 -6.49 -7.82
CA TRP A 43 -3.69 -5.82 -7.42
C TRP A 43 -3.88 -4.29 -7.55
N PRO A 44 -3.84 -3.54 -6.44
CA PRO A 44 -4.11 -2.11 -6.49
C PRO A 44 -3.04 -1.39 -7.32
N LEU A 45 -3.47 -0.80 -8.44
CA LEU A 45 -2.64 0.11 -9.21
C LEU A 45 -2.42 1.38 -8.36
N LYS A 46 -1.15 1.73 -8.15
CA LYS A 46 -0.80 2.98 -7.45
C LYS A 46 -1.09 4.14 -8.40
N THR A 47 -2.32 4.66 -8.39
CA THR A 47 -2.81 5.77 -9.22
C THR A 47 -2.20 7.13 -8.86
N GLY A 48 -1.05 7.15 -8.17
CA GLY A 48 -0.29 8.35 -7.87
C GLY A 48 -0.86 9.23 -6.76
N ALA A 49 -2.09 9.01 -6.27
CA ALA A 49 -2.71 9.88 -5.26
C ALA A 49 -1.93 9.97 -3.93
N PHE A 50 -1.21 8.92 -3.55
CA PHE A 50 -0.36 8.91 -2.36
C PHE A 50 0.98 9.60 -2.63
N GLY A 51 1.25 10.70 -1.91
CA GLY A 51 2.49 11.47 -2.03
C GLY A 51 2.46 12.58 -3.07
N THR A 52 1.28 12.98 -3.54
CA THR A 52 1.13 14.21 -4.34
C THR A 52 1.33 15.45 -3.46
N GLU A 53 1.79 16.54 -4.08
CA GLU A 53 1.83 17.84 -3.42
C GLU A 53 0.40 18.34 -3.15
N ILE A 54 0.19 18.84 -1.94
CA ILE A 54 -1.09 19.40 -1.50
C ILE A 54 -0.88 20.88 -1.23
N ILE A 55 -1.64 21.71 -1.96
CA ILE A 55 -1.56 23.16 -1.83
C ILE A 55 -2.57 23.63 -0.79
N VAL A 56 -2.07 24.14 0.33
CA VAL A 56 -2.89 24.74 1.40
C VAL A 56 -2.87 26.26 1.23
N PRO A 57 -4.03 26.95 1.22
CA PRO A 57 -4.05 28.40 1.13
C PRO A 57 -3.44 29.02 2.39
N GLY A 58 -2.71 30.12 2.26
CA GLY A 58 -2.12 30.82 3.40
C GLY A 58 -3.14 31.26 4.45
N SER A 59 -4.40 31.48 4.05
CA SER A 59 -5.50 31.78 4.97
C SER A 59 -5.91 30.63 5.89
N ALA A 60 -5.47 29.40 5.61
CA ALA A 60 -5.71 28.23 6.45
C ALA A 60 -4.59 28.00 7.48
N ILE A 61 -3.53 28.83 7.46
CA ILE A 61 -2.47 28.76 8.45
C ILE A 61 -3.03 29.28 9.78
N PRO A 62 -3.05 28.47 10.85
CA PRO A 62 -3.52 28.94 12.15
C PRO A 62 -2.55 29.97 12.76
N GLU A 63 -3.05 30.77 13.70
CA GLU A 63 -2.20 31.65 14.50
C GLU A 63 -1.18 30.85 15.32
N VAL A 64 -0.07 31.48 15.70
CA VAL A 64 0.95 30.84 16.55
C VAL A 64 0.31 30.44 17.88
N GLY A 65 0.36 29.15 18.21
CA GLY A 65 -0.31 28.59 19.39
C GLY A 65 -1.82 28.35 19.25
N GLY A 66 -2.43 28.75 18.13
CA GLY A 66 -3.86 28.55 17.85
C GLY A 66 -4.24 27.08 17.63
N GLU A 67 -5.50 26.80 17.36
CA GLU A 67 -5.94 25.43 17.11
C GLU A 67 -5.37 24.86 15.80
N PRO A 68 -5.04 23.55 15.75
CA PRO A 68 -4.56 22.92 14.52
C PRO A 68 -5.62 22.97 13.40
N TYR A 69 -5.21 23.43 12.22
CA TYR A 69 -6.06 23.36 11.02
C TYR A 69 -6.12 21.92 10.51
N ARG A 70 -7.32 21.41 10.23
CA ARG A 70 -7.53 20.02 9.78
C ARG A 70 -7.78 19.97 8.27
N ASP A 71 -6.88 19.32 7.54
CA ASP A 71 -7.08 19.02 6.11
C ASP A 71 -7.56 17.57 5.93
N GLN A 72 -8.80 17.40 5.46
CA GLN A 72 -9.38 16.07 5.26
C GLN A 72 -8.89 15.36 4.01
N ALA A 73 -8.58 16.10 2.95
CA ALA A 73 -8.13 15.55 1.69
C ALA A 73 -6.70 14.99 1.83
N GLY A 74 -5.82 15.76 2.45
CA GLY A 74 -4.44 15.42 2.75
C GLY A 74 -4.25 14.62 4.03
N LYS A 75 -5.28 14.49 4.86
CA LYS A 75 -5.28 13.63 6.05
C LYS A 75 -4.23 14.06 7.09
N PHE A 76 -4.07 15.36 7.29
CA PHE A 76 -3.10 15.93 8.22
C PHE A 76 -3.69 17.11 9.01
N PHE A 77 -2.98 17.47 10.08
CA PHE A 77 -3.17 18.72 10.81
C PHE A 77 -2.02 19.67 10.50
N LEU A 78 -2.33 20.93 10.25
CA LEU A 78 -1.35 22.00 10.16
C LEU A 78 -1.36 22.77 11.48
N ILE A 79 -0.20 22.85 12.11
CA ILE A 79 0.02 23.42 13.42
C ILE A 79 1.02 24.56 13.25
N ASN A 80 0.75 25.68 13.89
CA ASN A 80 1.68 26.80 13.96
C ASN A 80 2.18 26.93 15.40
N ASN A 81 3.46 26.64 15.60
CA ASN A 81 4.17 26.76 16.86
C ASN A 81 5.16 27.93 16.78
N GLU A 82 5.76 28.32 17.90
CA GLU A 82 6.72 29.43 17.94
C GLU A 82 7.99 29.15 17.10
N ASP A 83 8.35 27.87 16.96
CA ASP A 83 9.46 27.37 16.16
C ASP A 83 9.10 27.16 14.68
N GLY A 84 7.82 27.31 14.31
CA GLY A 84 7.35 27.30 12.92
C GLY A 84 6.14 26.41 12.65
N LEU A 85 5.93 26.11 11.37
CA LEU A 85 4.82 25.28 10.91
C LEU A 85 5.18 23.79 10.99
N LEU A 86 4.25 23.01 11.51
CA LEU A 86 4.33 21.56 11.60
C LEU A 86 3.10 20.94 10.95
N ALA A 87 3.32 20.01 10.01
CA ALA A 87 2.26 19.21 9.41
C ALA A 87 2.30 17.79 10.00
N LEU A 88 1.28 17.41 10.78
CA LEU A 88 1.18 16.09 11.40
C LEU A 88 0.17 15.22 10.68
N TYR A 89 0.59 14.01 10.28
CA TYR A 89 -0.31 13.03 9.73
C TYR A 89 -1.29 12.53 10.80
N TRP A 90 -2.60 12.57 10.53
CA TRP A 90 -3.61 12.34 11.56
C TRP A 90 -3.83 10.87 11.93
N LYS A 91 -2.99 9.96 11.43
CA LYS A 91 -3.18 8.51 11.54
C LYS A 91 -2.39 7.97 12.71
N CYS A 92 -3.09 7.32 13.64
CA CYS A 92 -2.49 6.66 14.78
C CYS A 92 -1.50 5.57 14.32
N PRO A 93 -0.23 5.59 14.78
CA PRO A 93 0.75 4.54 14.52
C PRO A 93 0.36 3.14 15.02
N HIS A 94 -0.60 3.02 15.95
CA HIS A 94 -1.05 1.74 16.47
C HIS A 94 -1.76 0.88 15.40
N LEU A 95 -2.99 1.26 15.02
CA LEU A 95 -3.83 0.53 14.07
C LEU A 95 -4.45 1.42 12.99
N GLY A 96 -4.03 2.69 12.93
CA GLY A 96 -4.41 3.57 11.84
C GLY A 96 -5.72 4.31 11.96
N CYS A 97 -6.33 4.35 13.15
CA CYS A 97 -7.46 5.25 13.42
C CYS A 97 -7.04 6.73 13.23
N THR A 98 -7.99 7.59 12.91
CA THR A 98 -7.78 9.05 12.96
C THR A 98 -7.65 9.51 14.42
N VAL A 99 -6.69 10.39 14.69
CA VAL A 99 -6.45 10.98 16.01
C VAL A 99 -6.92 12.44 16.00
N PRO A 100 -8.11 12.76 16.53
CA PRO A 100 -8.61 14.13 16.59
C PRO A 100 -7.85 14.99 17.62
N TRP A 101 -7.82 16.30 17.38
CA TRP A 101 -7.42 17.30 18.37
C TRP A 101 -8.51 17.45 19.45
N ASN A 102 -8.10 17.55 20.71
CA ASN A 102 -8.96 17.87 21.84
C ASN A 102 -8.60 19.26 22.35
N GLU A 103 -9.49 20.23 22.15
CA GLU A 103 -9.31 21.64 22.56
C GLU A 103 -9.21 21.80 24.08
N GLY A 104 -9.88 20.94 24.85
CA GLY A 104 -9.89 21.01 26.31
C GLY A 104 -8.58 20.59 26.96
N SER A 105 -7.86 19.63 26.35
CA SER A 105 -6.55 19.19 26.86
C SER A 105 -5.37 19.78 26.08
N GLY A 106 -5.59 20.28 24.87
CA GLY A 106 -4.51 20.74 23.99
C GLY A 106 -3.66 19.58 23.44
N GLU A 107 -4.28 18.41 23.22
CA GLU A 107 -3.60 17.17 22.81
C GLU A 107 -4.38 16.45 21.70
N PHE A 108 -3.70 15.58 20.98
CA PHE A 108 -4.33 14.64 20.05
C PHE A 108 -4.68 13.34 20.78
N GLN A 109 -5.97 13.03 20.88
CA GLN A 109 -6.45 11.89 21.67
C GLN A 109 -7.09 10.83 20.78
N CYS A 110 -6.52 9.63 20.75
CA CYS A 110 -6.99 8.53 19.92
C CYS A 110 -8.18 7.82 20.59
N PRO A 111 -9.39 7.86 20.00
CA PRO A 111 -10.59 7.28 20.63
C PRO A 111 -10.60 5.74 20.60
N CYS A 112 -9.70 5.11 19.84
CA CYS A 112 -9.69 3.66 19.67
C CYS A 112 -9.09 2.92 20.88
N HIS A 113 -7.92 3.37 21.36
CA HIS A 113 -7.20 2.70 22.46
C HIS A 113 -6.53 3.69 23.43
N GLY A 114 -6.85 4.98 23.36
CA GLY A 114 -6.42 5.98 24.34
C GLY A 114 -4.98 6.48 24.18
N SER A 115 -4.31 6.25 23.05
CA SER A 115 -3.02 6.93 22.79
C SER A 115 -3.24 8.44 22.78
N VAL A 116 -2.41 9.16 23.53
CA VAL A 116 -2.41 10.62 23.60
C VAL A 116 -1.10 11.13 23.01
N TYR A 117 -1.17 12.15 22.17
CA TYR A 117 0.01 12.82 21.62
C TYR A 117 -0.05 14.30 21.95
N ASP A 118 1.10 14.86 22.29
CA ASP A 118 1.22 16.30 22.46
C ASP A 118 1.05 17.06 21.14
N ARG A 119 1.11 18.39 21.22
CA ARG A 119 0.99 19.29 20.06
C ARG A 119 2.10 19.08 19.03
N GLN A 120 3.23 18.49 19.41
CA GLN A 120 4.35 18.15 18.54
C GLN A 120 4.19 16.76 17.91
N GLY A 121 3.13 16.02 18.26
CA GLY A 121 2.85 14.67 17.77
C GLY A 121 3.65 13.58 18.48
N VAL A 122 4.26 13.89 19.63
CA VAL A 122 5.00 12.95 20.45
C VAL A 122 4.03 12.26 21.42
N LEU A 123 4.18 10.95 21.58
CA LEU A 123 3.37 10.16 22.51
C LEU A 123 3.67 10.60 23.95
N VAL A 124 2.62 10.83 24.74
CA VAL A 124 2.71 11.16 26.19
C VAL A 124 2.30 10.00 27.08
#